data_AF-A0A0A5GAA7-F1
#
_entry.id   AF-A0A0A5GAA7-F1
#
_cell.length_a   1.000
_cell.length_b   1.000
_cell.length_c   1.000
_cell.angle_alpha   90.00
_cell.angle_beta   90.00
_cell.angle_gamma   90.00
#
_symmetry.space_group_name_H-M   'P 1'
#
loop_
_entity.id
_entity.type
_entity.pdbx_description
1 polymer ?
#
loop_
_entity_poly.entity_id
_entity_poly.type
_entity_poly.pdbx_seq_one_letter_code
_entity_poly.pdbx_strand_id
1 'polypeptide(L)' 'MRLFFVAMVVMFQILAYIVIFLHFKLGIALLLSSYVMTAILLVILLNDRRKEKKEEEQHDYRDY' A
#
# COMPACT_ATOMS: atom_id res chain seq x y z
N MET A 1 -9.99 -7.53 1.69
CA MET A 1 -8.53 -7.64 1.95
C MET A 1 -7.75 -6.35 1.66
N ARG A 2 -7.86 -5.75 0.46
CA ARG A 2 -7.10 -4.52 0.09
C ARG A 2 -7.25 -3.36 1.11
N LEU A 3 -8.48 -3.09 1.55
CA LEU A 3 -8.79 -2.08 2.58
C LEU A 3 -8.10 -2.32 3.94
N PHE A 4 -7.96 -3.58 4.35
CA PHE A 4 -7.32 -3.93 5.61
C PHE A 4 -5.83 -3.55 5.61
N PHE A 5 -5.12 -3.85 4.53
CA PHE A 5 -3.71 -3.48 4.39
C PHE A 5 -3.51 -1.96 4.34
N VAL A 6 -4.40 -1.23 3.65
CA VAL A 6 -4.38 0.24 3.64
C VAL A 6 -4.58 0.78 5.06
N ALA A 7 -5.61 0.31 5.77
CA ALA A 7 -5.87 0.73 7.15
C ALA A 7 -4.69 0.44 8.08
N MET A 8 -4.05 -0.72 7.94
CA MET A 8 -2.87 -1.08 8.73
C MET A 8 -1.71 -0.13 8.48
N VAL A 9 -1.40 0.19 7.22
CA VAL A 9 -0.33 1.14 6.85
C VAL A 9 -0.60 2.53 7.42
N VAL A 10 -1.84 3.02 7.33
CA VAL A 10 -2.24 4.32 7.89
C VAL A 10 -2.08 4.33 9.42
N MET A 11 -2.50 3.27 10.11
CA MET A 11 -2.33 3.14 11.56
C MET A 11 -0.85 3.13 11.96
N PHE A 12 0.01 2.43 11.21
CA PHE A 12 1.46 2.42 11.44
C PHE A 12 2.09 3.79 11.24
N GLN A 13 1.65 4.57 10.24
CA GLN A 13 2.12 5.94 10.04
C GLN A 13 1.73 6.85 11.21
N ILE A 14 0.48 6.79 11.65
CA ILE A 14 0.01 7.56 12.83
C ILE A 14 0.84 7.19 14.06
N LEU A 15 1.04 5.89 14.29
CA LEU A 15 1.87 5.39 15.40
C LEU A 15 3.31 5.90 15.29
N ALA A 16 3.91 5.90 14.10
CA ALA A 16 5.24 6.44 13.86
C ALA A 16 5.35 7.92 14.25
N TYR A 17 4.37 8.74 13.87
CA TYR A 17 4.32 10.14 14.26
C TYR A 17 4.22 10.32 15.78
N ILE A 18 3.44 9.49 16.47
CA ILE A 18 3.37 9.51 17.94
C ILE A 18 4.73 9.12 18.55
N VAL A 19 5.38 8.08 18.02
CA VAL A 19 6.68 7.60 18.50
C VAL A 19 7.80 8.62 18.28
N ILE A 20 7.75 9.45 17.23
CA ILE A 20 8.72 10.54 17.00
C ILE A 20 8.80 11.49 18.20
N PHE A 21 7.67 11.77 18.87
CA PHE A 21 7.64 12.62 20.05
C PHE A 21 8.32 12.00 21.28
N LEU A 22 8.34 10.67 21.39
CA LEU A 22 8.99 9.94 22.48
C LEU A 22 10.47 9.67 22.19
N HIS A 23 10.76 9.21 20.98
CA HIS A 23 12.10 8.78 20.56
C HIS A 23 12.34 9.15 19.09
N PHE A 24 12.92 10.34 18.87
CA PHE A 24 13.17 10.90 17.54
C PHE A 24 13.84 9.93 16.55
N LYS A 25 14.93 9.26 16.96
CA LYS A 25 15.66 8.30 16.09
C LYS A 25 14.83 7.08 15.70
N LEU A 26 14.13 6.49 16.68
CA LEU A 26 13.27 5.32 16.43
C LEU A 26 12.05 5.71 15.61
N GLY A 27 11.44 6.87 15.90
CA GLY A 27 10.31 7.40 15.15
C GLY A 27 10.64 7.64 13.68
N ILE A 28 11.80 8.22 13.36
CA ILE A 28 12.26 8.40 11.98
C ILE A 28 12.48 7.05 11.28
N ALA A 29 13.12 6.09 11.95
CA ALA A 29 13.32 4.76 11.38
C ALA A 29 11.99 4.05 11.08
N LEU A 30 11.03 4.16 12.00
CA LEU A 30 9.68 3.61 11.84
C LEU A 30 8.89 4.33 10.73
N LEU A 31 9.04 5.65 10.63
CA LEU A 31 8.41 6.45 9.59
C LEU A 31 8.92 6.06 8.21
N LEU A 32 10.23 5.98 8.03
CA LEU A 32 10.86 5.56 6.77
C LEU A 32 10.43 4.15 6.36
N SER A 33 10.40 3.20 7.31
CA SER A 33 9.94 1.83 7.01
C SER A 33 8.46 1.80 6.60
N SER A 34 7.61 2.63 7.22
CA SER A 34 6.20 2.74 6.84
C SER A 34 6.01 3.25 5.41
N TYR A 35 6.85 4.18 4.96
CA TYR A 35 6.83 4.68 3.58
C TYR A 35 7.27 3.63 2.57
N VAL A 36 8.30 2.84 2.89
CA VAL A 36 8.71 1.70 2.05
C VAL A 36 7.56 0.70 1.92
N MET A 37 6.89 0.38 3.02
CA MET A 37 5.75 -0.54 3.00
C MET A 37 4.57 0.00 2.19
N THR A 38 4.33 1.32 2.25
CA THR A 38 3.34 2.00 1.41
C THR A 38 3.68 1.89 -0.07
N ALA A 39 4.95 2.07 -0.44
CA ALA A 39 5.41 1.94 -1.82
C ALA A 39 5.19 0.52 -2.36
N ILE A 40 5.51 -0.51 -1.57
CA ILE A 40 5.26 -1.91 -1.92
C ILE A 40 3.76 -2.14 -2.15
N LEU A 41 2.91 -1.65 -1.24
CA LEU A 41 1.45 -1.77 -1.37
C LEU A 41 0.94 -1.14 -2.67
N LEU A 42 1.45 0.04 -3.04
CA LEU A 42 1.10 0.71 -4.29
C LEU A 42 1.49 -0.13 -5.51
N VAL A 43 2.68 -0.73 -5.52
CA VAL A 43 3.13 -1.60 -6.61
C VAL A 43 2.19 -2.80 -6.75
N ILE A 44 1.81 -3.44 -5.65
CA ILE A 44 0.86 -4.57 -5.67
C ILE A 44 -0.49 -4.12 -6.25
N LEU A 45 -1.03 -3.01 -5.77
CA LEU A 45 -2.32 -2.48 -6.26
C LEU A 45 -2.28 -2.11 -7.75
N LEU A 46 -1.17 -1.53 -8.22
CA LEU A 46 -0.98 -1.21 -9.64
C LEU A 46 -0.85 -2.47 -10.49
N ASN A 47 -0.17 -3.49 -10.00
CA ASN A 47 -0.02 -4.75 -10.71
C ASN A 47 -1.35 -5.52 -10.79
N ASP A 48 -2.12 -5.55 -9.70
CA ASP A 48 -3.48 -6.07 -9.66
C ASP A 48 -4.35 -5.37 -10.70
N ARG A 49 -4.32 -4.03 -10.76
CA ARG A 49 -5.07 -3.27 -11.76
C ARG A 49 -4.66 -3.57 -13.19
N ARG A 50 -3.36 -3.73 -13.44
CA ARG A 50 -2.84 -4.10 -14.76
C ARG A 50 -3.28 -5.51 -15.15
N LYS A 51 -3.37 -6.43 -14.18
CA LYS A 51 -3.85 -7.79 -14.41
C LYS A 51 -5.35 -7.80 -14.76
N GLU A 52 -6.17 -7.11 -13.97
CA GLU A 52 -7.61 -6.94 -14.25
C GLU A 52 -7.84 -6.40 -15.68
N LYS A 53 -7.08 -5.36 -16.08
CA LYS A 53 -7.18 -4.79 -17.43
C LYS A 53 -6.75 -5.76 -18.54
N LYS A 54 -5.73 -6.59 -18.30
CA LYS A 54 -5.29 -7.61 -19.27
C LYS A 54 -6.32 -8.74 -19.41
N GLU A 55 -6.99 -9.12 -18.33
CA GLU A 55 -8.07 -10.10 -18.36
C GLU A 55 -9.27 -9.59 -19.17
N GLU A 56 -9.62 -8.29 -19.05
CA GLU A 56 -10.64 -7.64 -19.89
C GLU A 56 -10.24 -7.56 -21.37
N GLU A 57 -8.98 -7.26 -21.69
CA GLU A 57 -8.48 -7.24 -23.08
C GLU A 57 -8.40 -8.64 -23.72
N GLN A 58 -8.22 -9.69 -22.90
CA GLN A 58 -8.20 -11.09 -23.38
C GLN A 58 -9.59 -11.71 -23.51
N HIS A 59 -10.56 -11.28 -22.72
CA HIS A 59 -11.96 -11.64 -22.90
C HIS A 59 -12.62 -10.66 -23.87
N ASP A 60 -12.45 -10.90 -25.17
CA ASP A 60 -13.19 -10.19 -26.21
C ASP A 60 -14.68 -10.56 -26.13
N TYR A 61 -15.45 -9.82 -25.33
CA TYR A 61 -16.90 -9.94 -25.22
C TYR A 61 -17.64 -9.40 -26.47
N ARG A 62 -16.93 -9.03 -27.55
CA ARG A 62 -17.53 -8.55 -28.80
C ARG A 62 -18.18 -9.65 -29.64
N ASP A 63 -17.97 -10.92 -29.29
CA ASP A 63 -18.54 -12.08 -29.97
C ASP A 63 -19.83 -12.63 -29.30
N TYR A 64 -20.47 -11.85 -28.41
CA TYR A 64 -21.79 -12.14 -27.84
C TYR A 64 -22.89 -11.26 -28.43
#